data_AF-A0A8K0TT71-F1
#
_entry.id   AF-A0A8K0TT71-F1
#
_cell.length_a   1.000
_cell.length_b   1.000
_cell.length_c   1.000
_cell.angle_alpha   90.00
_cell.angle_beta   90.00
_cell.angle_gamma   90.00
#
_symmetry.space_group_name_H-M   'P 1'
#
loop_
_entity.id
_entity.type
_entity.pdbx_description
1 polymer ?
#
loop_
_entity_poly.entity_id
_entity_poly.type
_entity_poly.pdbx_seq_one_letter_code
_entity_poly.pdbx_strand_id
1 'polypeptide(L)'
;MTRHSLTTKLKNHNSNGRILPSGQDDFTQDFVQDFRVVPPFTLESIATRLAAQKAQLHEVADGMLRVYRTLVRMQYLQESWIVEGPHDLTSALPTCARLRLDDSIIYLYSILPYVRVREERGANIPEGVRRLRGGDEDVG
;
A
#
# COMPACT_ATOMS: atom_id res chain seq x y z
N MET A 1 77.23 -36.04 -28.04
CA MET A 1 78.06 -35.08 -27.29
C MET A 1 77.78 -33.70 -27.86
N THR A 2 77.53 -32.60 -27.15
CA THR A 2 77.24 -32.28 -25.75
C THR A 2 76.63 -30.86 -25.74
N ARG A 3 75.79 -30.63 -24.73
CA ARG A 3 74.98 -29.47 -24.32
C ARG A 3 75.67 -28.10 -24.27
N HIS A 4 74.84 -27.05 -24.11
CA HIS A 4 74.73 -26.11 -22.95
C HIS A 4 74.32 -24.72 -23.48
N SER A 5 73.13 -24.13 -23.25
CA SER A 5 72.32 -23.80 -22.04
C SER A 5 72.91 -22.73 -21.11
N LEU A 6 72.39 -21.50 -21.30
CA LEU A 6 71.89 -20.48 -20.36
C LEU A 6 72.68 -20.17 -19.07
N THR A 7 72.86 -18.87 -18.77
CA THR A 7 72.29 -18.23 -17.56
C THR A 7 72.19 -16.71 -17.72
N THR A 8 71.10 -16.16 -17.17
CA THR A 8 70.83 -14.73 -16.95
C THR A 8 71.21 -14.35 -15.51
N LYS A 9 71.65 -13.10 -15.29
CA LYS A 9 71.86 -12.52 -13.95
C LYS A 9 71.01 -11.26 -13.79
N LEU A 10 70.20 -11.31 -12.74
CA LEU A 10 69.28 -10.32 -12.19
C LEU A 10 70.05 -9.14 -11.55
N LYS A 11 69.61 -7.90 -11.76
CA LYS A 11 69.84 -6.79 -10.82
C LYS A 11 68.64 -5.82 -10.88
N ASN A 12 67.91 -5.79 -9.77
CA ASN A 12 66.81 -4.87 -9.50
C ASN A 12 67.40 -3.55 -8.96
N HIS A 13 66.99 -2.38 -9.47
CA HIS A 13 66.88 -1.14 -8.70
C HIS A 13 66.04 -0.09 -9.44
N ASN A 14 64.88 0.18 -8.84
CA ASN A 14 64.22 1.46 -8.59
C ASN A 14 63.95 2.49 -9.73
N SER A 15 62.71 2.98 -9.63
CA SER A 15 62.20 4.33 -9.90
C SER A 15 61.72 4.72 -11.30
N ASN A 16 60.46 5.17 -11.28
CA ASN A 16 59.75 6.03 -12.24
C ASN A 16 59.07 5.34 -13.42
N GLY A 17 57.84 4.88 -13.18
CA GLY A 17 56.89 4.47 -14.22
C GLY A 17 55.51 5.04 -13.94
N ARG A 18 55.27 6.27 -14.40
CA ARG A 18 53.95 6.88 -14.55
C ARG A 18 53.28 6.20 -15.75
N ILE A 19 52.24 5.40 -15.54
CA ILE A 19 51.33 4.96 -16.61
C ILE A 19 49.89 5.13 -16.11
N LEU A 20 49.15 5.93 -16.85
CA LEU A 20 47.69 6.18 -16.77
C LEU A 20 46.96 5.14 -17.65
N PRO A 21 45.62 5.02 -17.55
CA PRO A 21 44.98 3.82 -17.05
C PRO A 21 44.22 3.06 -18.15
N SER A 22 43.95 1.79 -17.91
CA SER A 22 42.85 1.10 -18.61
C SER A 22 42.36 -0.09 -17.78
N GLY A 23 41.16 0.09 -17.23
CA GLY A 23 40.17 -0.96 -17.00
C GLY A 23 40.44 -1.91 -15.83
N GLN A 24 39.91 -1.57 -14.66
CA GLN A 24 39.18 -2.56 -13.87
C GLN A 24 38.25 -1.89 -12.86
N ASP A 25 37.03 -2.41 -12.88
CA ASP A 25 35.86 -1.93 -12.18
C ASP A 25 35.98 -2.32 -10.71
N ASP A 26 36.29 -1.35 -9.84
CA ASP A 26 36.29 -1.55 -8.38
C ASP A 26 35.21 -0.65 -7.76
N PHE A 27 33.97 -0.99 -8.08
CA PHE A 27 32.77 -0.49 -7.42
C PHE A 27 32.57 -1.23 -6.09
N THR A 28 33.52 -1.08 -5.17
CA THR A 28 33.39 -1.66 -3.82
C THR A 28 33.86 -0.71 -2.72
N GLN A 29 33.60 0.59 -2.92
CA GLN A 29 33.88 1.59 -1.91
C GLN A 29 32.74 2.61 -1.86
N ASP A 30 31.53 2.15 -1.53
CA ASP A 30 30.42 3.01 -1.05
C ASP A 30 29.20 2.22 -0.51
N PHE A 31 29.45 1.09 0.19
CA PHE A 31 28.38 0.41 0.93
C PHE A 31 28.88 -0.07 2.29
N VAL A 32 29.41 0.85 3.08
CA VAL A 32 29.22 0.73 4.53
C VAL A 32 27.97 1.53 4.82
N GLN A 33 26.80 0.90 4.62
CA GLN A 33 25.60 1.41 5.24
C GLN A 33 25.82 1.35 6.76
N ASP A 34 25.97 2.54 7.32
CA ASP A 34 25.94 2.86 8.74
C ASP A 34 24.55 2.53 9.31
N PHE A 35 24.24 1.23 9.38
CA PHE A 35 23.09 0.72 10.07
C PHE A 35 23.38 0.74 11.58
N ARG A 36 23.26 1.93 12.20
CA ARG A 36 22.86 2.12 13.63
C ARG A 36 22.82 3.58 14.07
N VAL A 37 22.28 4.49 13.26
CA VAL A 37 21.64 5.68 13.84
C VAL A 37 20.15 5.37 13.94
N VAL A 38 19.74 4.76 15.06
CA VAL A 38 18.33 4.85 15.47
C VAL A 38 18.11 6.34 15.73
N PRO A 39 17.34 7.07 14.91
CA PRO A 39 17.13 8.49 15.17
C PRO A 39 16.55 8.64 16.57
N PRO A 40 16.95 9.68 17.33
CA PRO A 40 16.34 9.93 18.63
C PRO A 40 14.83 10.00 18.44
N PHE A 41 14.09 9.38 19.35
CA PHE A 41 12.62 9.42 19.43
C PHE A 41 12.15 10.84 19.78
N THR A 42 12.48 11.84 18.96
CA THR A 42 12.08 13.22 19.20
C THR A 42 10.59 13.37 18.91
N LEU A 43 9.93 14.26 19.65
CA LEU A 43 8.51 14.58 19.41
C LEU A 43 8.26 15.03 17.97
N GLU A 44 9.23 15.68 17.34
CA GLU A 44 9.21 16.08 15.93
C GLU A 44 9.16 14.87 14.99
N SER A 45 9.99 13.83 15.23
CA SER A 45 9.97 12.60 14.43
C SER A 45 8.64 11.86 14.55
N ILE A 46 8.06 11.83 15.76
CA ILE A 46 6.77 11.19 16.05
C ILE A 46 5.63 11.95 15.36
N ALA A 47 5.61 13.28 15.50
CA ALA A 47 4.62 14.14 14.86
C ALA A 47 4.70 14.06 13.34
N THR A 48 5.90 14.05 12.77
CA THR A 48 6.12 13.92 11.32
C THR A 48 5.59 12.57 10.81
N ARG A 49 5.89 11.47 11.51
CA ARG A 49 5.39 10.14 11.14
C ARG A 49 3.86 10.06 11.24
N LEU A 50 3.26 10.64 12.29
CA LEU A 50 1.81 10.68 12.45
C LEU A 50 1.14 11.54 11.36
N ALA A 51 1.75 12.68 11.00
CA ALA A 51 1.27 13.53 9.92
C ALA A 51 1.37 12.83 8.56
N ALA A 52 2.49 12.16 8.27
CA ALA A 52 2.67 11.37 7.07
C ALA A 52 1.65 10.22 6.99
N GLN A 53 1.42 9.51 8.10
CA GLN A 53 0.42 8.45 8.16
C GLN A 53 -0.99 8.98 7.91
N LYS A 54 -1.36 10.12 8.51
CA LYS A 54 -2.66 10.76 8.23
C LYS A 54 -2.80 11.19 6.77
N ALA A 55 -1.74 11.72 6.16
CA ALA A 55 -1.74 12.11 4.76
C ALA A 55 -1.96 10.91 3.83
N GLN A 56 -1.33 9.78 4.11
CA GLN A 56 -1.54 8.53 3.37
C GLN A 56 -2.99 8.04 3.46
N LEU A 57 -3.61 8.13 4.65
CA LEU A 57 -5.01 7.73 4.82
C LEU A 57 -5.98 8.66 4.07
N HIS A 58 -5.67 9.96 4.02
CA HIS A 58 -6.41 10.91 3.18
C HIS A 58 -6.24 10.62 1.69
N GLU A 59 -5.04 10.26 1.24
CA GLU A 59 -4.81 9.85 -0.16
C GLU A 59 -5.68 8.64 -0.55
N VAL A 60 -5.83 7.66 0.36
CA VAL A 60 -6.74 6.53 0.16
C VAL A 60 -8.19 6.99 0.07
N ALA A 61 -8.64 7.87 0.97
CA ALA A 61 -10.01 8.38 0.98
C ALA A 61 -10.32 9.20 -0.29
N ASP A 62 -9.41 10.08 -0.71
CA ASP A 62 -9.49 10.84 -1.94
C ASP A 62 -9.51 9.94 -3.18
N GLY A 63 -8.71 8.87 -3.16
CA GLY A 63 -8.71 7.84 -4.20
C GLY A 63 -10.07 7.18 -4.35
N MET A 64 -10.67 6.75 -3.23
CA MET A 64 -12.02 6.17 -3.22
C MET A 64 -13.08 7.16 -3.72
N LEU A 65 -12.98 8.44 -3.34
CA LEU A 65 -13.89 9.48 -3.81
C LEU A 65 -13.79 9.70 -5.32
N ARG A 66 -12.58 9.68 -5.88
CA ARG A 66 -12.37 9.74 -7.33
C ARG A 66 -12.98 8.55 -8.06
N VAL A 67 -12.88 7.35 -7.48
CA VAL A 67 -13.53 6.15 -8.03
C VAL A 67 -15.04 6.35 -8.08
N TYR A 68 -15.67 6.78 -6.98
CA TYR A 68 -17.12 6.99 -6.95
C TYR A 68 -17.58 8.10 -7.90
N ARG A 69 -16.87 9.23 -7.96
CA ARG A 69 -17.16 10.29 -8.95
C ARG A 69 -17.00 9.80 -10.39
N THR A 70 -16.07 8.88 -10.65
CA THR A 70 -15.94 8.24 -11.97
C THR A 70 -17.17 7.37 -12.27
N LEU A 71 -17.64 6.59 -11.30
CA LEU A 71 -18.88 5.80 -11.44
C LEU A 71 -20.12 6.68 -11.66
N VAL A 72 -20.18 7.87 -11.05
CA VAL A 72 -21.25 8.85 -11.32
C VAL A 72 -21.20 9.33 -12.76
N ARG A 73 -20.03 9.69 -13.28
CA ARG A 73 -19.87 10.10 -14.68
C ARG A 73 -20.27 9.00 -15.66
N MET A 74 -20.04 7.75 -15.29
CA MET A 74 -20.44 6.56 -16.04
C MET A 74 -21.91 6.17 -15.81
N GLN A 75 -22.67 6.96 -15.03
CA GLN A 75 -24.08 6.75 -14.70
C GLN A 75 -24.40 5.46 -13.93
N TYR A 76 -23.40 4.86 -13.27
CA TYR A 76 -23.61 3.72 -12.37
C TYR A 76 -24.08 4.13 -10.98
N LEU A 77 -23.73 5.34 -10.56
CA LEU A 77 -24.13 5.93 -9.27
C LEU A 77 -24.80 7.28 -9.51
N GLN A 78 -25.73 7.65 -8.64
CA GLN A 78 -26.19 9.03 -8.55
C GLN A 78 -25.24 9.81 -7.64
N GLU A 79 -24.92 11.06 -8.01
CA GLU A 79 -24.06 11.94 -7.18
C GLU A 79 -24.61 12.07 -5.75
N SER A 80 -25.94 12.17 -5.61
CA SER A 80 -26.62 12.28 -4.32
C SER A 80 -26.48 11.06 -3.41
N TRP A 81 -25.98 9.93 -3.93
CA TRP A 81 -25.73 8.73 -3.14
C TRP A 81 -24.38 8.79 -2.44
N ILE A 82 -23.45 9.64 -2.89
CA ILE A 82 -22.14 9.79 -2.26
C ILE A 82 -22.30 10.64 -1.00
N VAL A 83 -21.85 10.08 0.13
CA VAL A 83 -21.73 10.77 1.42
C VAL A 83 -20.25 10.93 1.71
N GLU A 84 -19.76 12.14 1.54
CA GLU A 84 -18.38 12.48 1.90
C GLU A 84 -18.24 12.52 3.44
N GLY A 85 -17.05 12.20 3.94
CA GLY A 85 -16.74 12.30 5.36
C GLY A 85 -16.46 13.75 5.82
N PRO A 86 -16.13 13.97 7.09
CA PRO A 86 -15.98 12.96 8.13
C PRO A 86 -17.31 12.46 8.70
N HIS A 87 -17.34 11.19 9.10
CA HIS A 87 -18.49 10.51 9.68
C HIS A 87 -18.34 10.35 11.19
N ASP A 88 -19.46 10.46 11.90
CA ASP A 88 -19.50 10.13 13.32
C ASP A 88 -19.50 8.60 13.52
N LEU A 89 -18.44 8.10 14.16
CA LEU A 89 -18.26 6.68 14.46
C LEU A 89 -18.62 6.34 15.91
N THR A 90 -19.18 7.26 16.71
CA THR A 90 -19.43 7.06 18.14
C THR A 90 -20.20 5.77 18.43
N SER A 91 -21.17 5.40 17.58
CA SER A 91 -21.94 4.16 17.68
C SER A 91 -21.16 2.89 17.30
N ALA A 92 -20.12 3.03 16.47
CA ALA A 92 -19.29 1.93 15.98
C ALA A 92 -18.06 1.67 16.86
N LEU A 93 -17.60 2.65 17.64
CA LEU A 93 -16.43 2.53 18.53
C LEU A 93 -16.47 1.30 19.46
N PRO A 94 -17.59 0.92 20.09
CA PRO A 94 -17.63 -0.30 20.91
C PRO A 94 -17.33 -1.58 20.10
N THR A 95 -17.78 -1.62 18.84
CA THR A 95 -17.51 -2.75 17.94
C THR A 95 -16.05 -2.75 17.48
N CYS A 96 -15.50 -1.58 17.15
CA CYS A 96 -14.08 -1.43 16.80
C CYS A 96 -13.17 -1.90 17.95
N ALA A 97 -13.49 -1.51 19.19
CA ALA A 97 -12.76 -1.95 20.38
C ALA A 97 -12.84 -3.46 20.58
N ARG A 98 -14.03 -4.06 20.41
CA ARG A 98 -14.23 -5.52 20.50
C ARG A 98 -13.41 -6.28 19.45
N LEU A 99 -13.30 -5.72 18.23
CA LEU A 99 -12.53 -6.30 17.13
C LEU A 99 -11.04 -5.93 17.19
N ARG A 100 -10.61 -5.11 18.15
CA ARG A 100 -9.24 -4.59 18.28
C ARG A 100 -8.72 -3.95 16.98
N LEU A 101 -9.59 -3.17 16.32
CA LEU A 101 -9.19 -2.42 15.14
C LEU A 101 -8.16 -1.35 15.52
N ASP A 102 -7.15 -1.19 14.66
CA ASP A 102 -6.13 -0.16 14.82
C ASP A 102 -6.74 1.25 14.64
N ASP A 103 -6.21 2.22 15.37
CA ASP A 103 -6.67 3.62 15.32
C ASP A 103 -6.60 4.21 13.91
N SER A 104 -5.63 3.80 13.09
CA SER A 104 -5.53 4.23 11.69
C SER A 104 -6.69 3.70 10.84
N ILE A 105 -7.16 2.49 11.11
CA ILE A 105 -8.32 1.91 10.43
C ILE A 105 -9.59 2.60 10.91
N ILE A 106 -9.75 2.81 12.22
CA ILE A 106 -10.90 3.55 12.77
C ILE A 106 -10.95 4.96 12.17
N TYR A 107 -9.80 5.64 12.11
CA TYR A 107 -9.68 6.95 11.48
C TYR A 107 -10.02 6.91 9.99
N LEU A 108 -9.56 5.91 9.25
CA LEU A 108 -9.89 5.75 7.84
C LEU A 108 -11.40 5.62 7.62
N TYR A 109 -12.09 4.80 8.43
CA TYR A 109 -13.56 4.68 8.36
C TYR A 109 -14.27 6.01 8.64
N SER A 110 -13.66 6.89 9.43
CA SER A 110 -14.26 8.21 9.68
C SER A 110 -14.18 9.12 8.46
N ILE A 111 -13.20 8.95 7.56
CA ILE A 111 -12.99 9.87 6.41
C ILE A 111 -13.36 9.27 5.06
N LEU A 112 -13.56 7.96 4.96
CA LEU A 112 -13.92 7.30 3.71
C LEU A 112 -15.26 7.84 3.17
N PRO A 113 -15.38 8.10 1.86
CA PRO A 113 -16.69 8.35 1.28
C PRO A 113 -17.52 7.07 1.33
N TYR A 114 -18.81 7.19 1.62
CA TYR A 114 -19.77 6.07 1.60
C TYR A 114 -20.83 6.28 0.53
N VAL A 115 -21.45 5.19 0.08
CA VAL A 115 -22.56 5.22 -0.89
C VAL A 115 -23.86 4.79 -0.19
N ARG A 116 -24.86 5.67 -0.18
CA ARG A 116 -26.21 5.33 0.28
C ARG A 116 -26.94 4.61 -0.83
N VAL A 117 -27.19 3.32 -0.66
CA VAL A 117 -28.15 2.61 -1.49
C VAL A 117 -29.54 2.97 -0.98
N ARG A 118 -30.43 3.39 -1.88
CA ARG A 118 -31.84 3.56 -1.55
C ARG A 118 -32.37 2.18 -1.17
N GLU A 119 -32.72 1.96 0.09
CA GLU A 119 -33.55 0.81 0.46
C GLU A 119 -34.86 0.95 -0.33
N GLU A 120 -35.05 0.14 -1.35
CA GLU A 120 -36.36 -0.07 -1.94
C GLU A 120 -37.21 -0.80 -0.90
N ARG A 121 -37.82 -0.03 0.02
CA ARG A 121 -38.94 -0.55 0.81
C ARG A 121 -40.07 -0.89 -0.16
N GLY A 122 -40.23 -2.18 -0.41
CA GLY A 122 -41.44 -2.74 -1.00
C GLY A 122 -41.53 -2.59 -2.51
N ALA A 123 -40.62 -3.21 -3.25
CA ALA A 123 -41.01 -3.73 -4.56
C ALA A 123 -42.18 -4.70 -4.33
N ASN A 124 -43.38 -4.22 -4.65
CA ASN A 124 -44.63 -4.96 -4.69
C ASN A 124 -44.39 -6.21 -5.53
N ILE A 125 -44.12 -7.37 -4.90
CA ILE A 125 -44.07 -8.63 -5.64
C ILE A 125 -45.51 -8.87 -6.11
N PRO A 126 -45.79 -8.86 -7.42
CA PRO A 126 -47.13 -9.14 -7.90
C PRO A 126 -47.53 -10.55 -7.43
N GLU A 127 -48.72 -10.65 -6.84
CA GLU A 127 -49.29 -11.88 -6.23
C GLU A 127 -49.31 -13.10 -7.17
N GLY A 128 -49.08 -12.91 -8.47
CA GLY A 128 -49.03 -13.97 -9.49
C GLY A 128 -47.84 -14.92 -9.40
N VAL A 129 -46.76 -14.59 -8.68
CA VAL A 129 -45.54 -15.44 -8.63
C VAL A 129 -45.59 -16.47 -7.49
N ARG A 130 -46.60 -16.44 -6.62
CA ARG A 130 -46.75 -17.41 -5.51
C ARG A 130 -47.39 -18.75 -5.89
N ARG A 131 -47.73 -19.01 -7.16
CA ARG A 131 -48.43 -20.24 -7.60
C ARG A 131 -47.57 -21.28 -8.32
N LEU A 132 -46.30 -21.47 -7.93
CA LEU A 132 -45.52 -22.62 -8.41
C LEU A 132 -44.72 -23.30 -7.29
N ARG A 133 -45.28 -23.34 -6.08
CA ARG A 133 -44.81 -24.21 -4.99
C ARG A 133 -46.01 -24.75 -4.22
N GLY A 134 -46.83 -25.52 -4.92
CA GLY A 134 -47.97 -26.27 -4.39
C GLY A 134 -48.36 -27.33 -5.41
N GLY A 135 -48.16 -28.59 -5.02
CA GLY A 135 -48.18 -29.79 -5.86
C GLY A 135 -46.96 -30.61 -5.46
N ASP A 136 -47.05 -31.63 -4.61
CA ASP A 136 -48.07 -32.66 -4.59
C ASP A 136 -48.47 -33.06 -3.15
N GLU A 137 -49.74 -32.88 -2.82
CA GLU A 137 -50.46 -33.82 -1.95
C GLU A 137 -51.06 -34.87 -2.90
N ASP A 138 -50.66 -36.14 -2.77
CA ASP A 138 -51.54 -37.32 -2.91
C ASP A 138 -50.74 -38.56 -2.45
N VAL A 139 -51.12 -39.21 -1.35
CA VAL A 139 -52.14 -40.27 -1.19
C VAL A 139 -51.52 -41.67 -1.23
N GLY A 140 -51.72 -42.42 -0.14
CA GLY A 140 -51.38 -43.83 0.00
C GLY A 140 -51.08 -44.24 1.43
#